data_AF-A0A7H0HIT3-F1
#
_entry.id   AF-A0A7H0HIT3-F1
#
_cell.length_a   1.000
_cell.length_b   1.000
_cell.length_c   1.000
_cell.angle_alpha   90.00
_cell.angle_beta   90.00
_cell.angle_gamma   90.00
#
_symmetry.space_group_name_H-M   'P 1'
#
loop_
_entity.id
_entity.type
_entity.pdbx_description
1 polymer ?
#
loop_
_entity_poly.entity_id
_entity_poly.type
_entity_poly.pdbx_seq_one_letter_code
_entity_poly.pdbx_strand_id
1 'polypeptide(L)'
;MTAWLSYHLLSASLAPAEHDPARLFVWTVETAVQGFVPHAAYAALAERAAARGLPMAHVEARMAGLLALDANPVAALMAGSGSQQALVRRWNGFNHQAPLGVHTLMTGPAGAPLQRSARHAGAHSALRQGVTAACVQQLSRAVDRPAHEARHASPLLARLAALHAGGGGLHDCTEHLHAQPAATLAECARALGMSARTLQRMLEARGLRFTRLRQAVRITLAGQALRTGSGTLTGVALDAGFFDAAHFAHAWKQACGLSPSQYRQLALLH
;
A
#
# COMPACT_ATOMS: atom_id res chain seq x y z
N MET A 1 -12.63 18.21 -12.31
CA MET A 1 -12.83 16.79 -12.67
C MET A 1 -11.96 15.95 -11.75
N THR A 2 -12.53 14.93 -11.09
CA THR A 2 -11.73 14.01 -10.26
C THR A 2 -10.79 13.23 -11.18
N ALA A 3 -9.48 13.31 -10.94
CA ALA A 3 -8.50 12.55 -11.70
C ALA A 3 -8.68 11.05 -11.41
N TRP A 4 -8.80 10.25 -12.45
CA TRP A 4 -8.82 8.79 -12.32
C TRP A 4 -7.46 8.27 -11.86
N LEU A 5 -7.48 7.25 -11.02
CA LEU A 5 -6.29 6.71 -10.37
C LEU A 5 -5.95 5.29 -10.86
N SER A 6 -4.72 4.88 -10.59
CA SER A 6 -4.25 3.50 -10.72
C SER A 6 -3.43 3.13 -9.51
N TYR A 7 -3.52 1.86 -9.12
CA TYR A 7 -2.75 1.37 -7.98
C TYR A 7 -1.25 1.45 -8.27
N HIS A 8 -0.49 1.97 -7.32
CA HIS A 8 0.93 2.27 -7.50
C HIS A 8 1.76 1.04 -7.93
N LEU A 9 1.41 -0.17 -7.44
CA LEU A 9 2.09 -1.41 -7.80
C LEU A 9 2.08 -1.67 -9.32
N LEU A 10 1.00 -1.30 -10.02
CA LEU A 10 0.90 -1.49 -11.47
C LEU A 10 1.93 -0.66 -12.22
N SER A 11 2.26 0.54 -11.71
CA SER A 11 3.31 1.38 -12.29
C SER A 11 4.70 0.92 -11.87
N ALA A 12 4.87 0.55 -10.60
CA ALA A 12 6.15 0.07 -10.08
C ALA A 12 6.64 -1.18 -10.81
N SER A 13 5.74 -2.11 -11.16
CA SER A 13 6.07 -3.35 -11.89
C SER A 13 6.49 -3.13 -13.34
N LEU A 14 6.36 -1.90 -13.87
CA LEU A 14 6.79 -1.50 -15.22
C LEU A 14 8.09 -0.67 -15.22
N ALA A 15 8.50 -0.13 -14.07
CA ALA A 15 9.74 0.63 -13.92
C ALA A 15 10.99 -0.28 -13.95
N PRO A 16 12.23 0.22 -13.96
CA PRO A 16 13.40 -0.62 -13.65
C PRO A 16 13.32 -1.21 -12.24
N ALA A 17 13.96 -2.36 -12.01
CA ALA A 17 14.04 -2.96 -10.68
C ALA A 17 14.95 -2.13 -9.77
N GLU A 18 14.42 -1.74 -8.60
CA GLU A 18 15.19 -1.14 -7.51
C GLU A 18 15.66 -2.27 -6.59
N HIS A 19 16.92 -2.24 -6.21
CA HIS A 19 17.56 -3.27 -5.38
C HIS A 19 18.17 -2.68 -4.11
N ASP A 20 18.36 -1.36 -4.04
CA ASP A 20 18.88 -0.71 -2.85
C ASP A 20 17.84 -0.80 -1.71
N PRO A 21 18.17 -1.45 -0.58
CA PRO A 21 17.19 -1.66 0.48
C PRO A 21 16.66 -0.36 1.11
N ALA A 22 17.50 0.68 1.18
CA ALA A 22 17.09 1.96 1.75
C ALA A 22 16.06 2.65 0.82
N ARG A 23 16.29 2.65 -0.50
CA ARG A 23 15.34 3.18 -1.48
C ARG A 23 14.06 2.38 -1.55
N LEU A 24 14.13 1.05 -1.44
CA LEU A 24 12.95 0.20 -1.34
C LEU A 24 12.12 0.55 -0.09
N PHE A 25 12.77 0.79 1.04
CA PHE A 25 12.06 1.20 2.26
C PHE A 25 11.44 2.60 2.12
N VAL A 26 12.13 3.56 1.51
CA VAL A 26 11.56 4.89 1.18
C VAL A 26 10.33 4.73 0.31
N TRP A 27 10.41 3.89 -0.74
CA TRP A 27 9.27 3.60 -1.60
C TRP A 27 8.11 3.01 -0.80
N THR A 28 8.37 2.03 0.08
CA THR A 28 7.36 1.45 0.98
C THR A 28 6.70 2.51 1.89
N VAL A 29 7.47 3.45 2.43
CA VAL A 29 6.94 4.56 3.24
C VAL A 29 6.02 5.44 2.38
N GLU A 30 6.48 5.84 1.20
CA GLU A 30 5.70 6.73 0.33
C GLU A 30 4.41 6.06 -0.17
N THR A 31 4.44 4.77 -0.53
CA THR A 31 3.25 4.06 -1.03
C THR A 31 2.24 3.74 0.07
N ALA A 32 2.67 3.64 1.33
CA ALA A 32 1.76 3.61 2.47
C ALA A 32 0.92 4.90 2.56
N VAL A 33 1.52 6.05 2.26
CA VAL A 33 0.88 7.37 2.37
C VAL A 33 0.15 7.76 1.08
N GLN A 34 0.70 7.38 -0.07
CA GLN A 34 0.22 7.72 -1.41
C GLN A 34 0.15 6.45 -2.27
N GLY A 35 -0.90 5.66 -2.07
CA GLY A 35 -1.07 4.34 -2.71
C GLY A 35 -1.42 4.35 -4.19
N PHE A 36 -1.58 5.52 -4.78
CA PHE A 36 -2.14 5.68 -6.11
C PHE A 36 -1.37 6.69 -6.92
N VAL A 37 -1.35 6.44 -8.22
CA VAL A 37 -0.82 7.36 -9.23
C VAL A 37 -1.94 7.81 -10.16
N PRO A 38 -1.82 8.98 -10.82
CA PRO A 38 -2.73 9.35 -11.89
C PRO A 38 -2.79 8.26 -12.97
N HIS A 39 -4.00 7.87 -13.39
CA HIS A 39 -4.19 6.79 -14.37
C HIS A 39 -3.49 7.10 -15.70
N ALA A 40 -3.52 8.35 -16.15
CA ALA A 40 -2.83 8.79 -17.37
C ALA A 40 -1.31 8.57 -17.29
N ALA A 41 -0.70 8.77 -16.12
CA ALA A 41 0.73 8.53 -15.93
C ALA A 41 1.07 7.04 -16.02
N TYR A 42 0.25 6.17 -15.42
CA TYR A 42 0.37 4.73 -15.57
C TYR A 42 0.18 4.28 -17.03
N ALA A 43 -0.82 4.82 -17.73
CA ALA A 43 -1.10 4.48 -19.13
C ALA A 43 0.10 4.81 -20.04
N ALA A 44 0.67 6.01 -19.91
CA ALA A 44 1.84 6.45 -20.66
C ALA A 44 3.12 5.66 -20.31
N LEU A 45 3.27 5.24 -19.05
CA LEU A 45 4.36 4.34 -18.65
C LEU A 45 4.22 2.96 -19.31
N ALA A 46 3.01 2.40 -19.33
CA ALA A 46 2.74 1.11 -19.95
C ALA A 46 2.97 1.15 -21.48
N GLU A 47 2.59 2.23 -22.16
CA GLU A 47 2.86 2.39 -23.59
C GLU A 47 4.37 2.40 -23.90
N ARG A 48 5.16 3.14 -23.10
CA ARG A 48 6.62 3.15 -23.23
C ARG A 48 7.27 1.80 -22.89
N ALA A 49 6.71 1.06 -21.93
CA ALA A 49 7.19 -0.28 -21.60
C ALA A 49 6.88 -1.28 -22.72
N ALA A 50 5.69 -1.21 -23.32
CA ALA A 50 5.29 -2.03 -24.47
C ALA A 50 6.16 -1.73 -25.70
N ALA A 51 6.42 -0.46 -25.99
CA ALA A 51 7.28 -0.04 -27.10
C ALA A 51 8.74 -0.56 -26.97
N ARG A 52 9.21 -0.77 -25.75
CA ARG A 52 10.53 -1.38 -25.46
C ARG A 52 10.52 -2.91 -25.42
N GLY A 53 9.37 -3.54 -25.65
CA GLY A 53 9.24 -5.00 -25.61
C GLY A 53 9.41 -5.62 -24.22
N LEU A 54 9.01 -4.93 -23.15
CA LEU A 54 9.11 -5.48 -21.78
C LEU A 54 8.33 -6.81 -21.66
N PRO A 55 8.99 -7.94 -21.34
CA PRO A 55 8.30 -9.23 -21.27
C PRO A 55 7.40 -9.32 -20.04
N MET A 56 6.23 -9.95 -20.15
CA MET A 56 5.35 -10.15 -19.00
C MET A 56 6.00 -10.95 -17.87
N ALA A 57 6.85 -11.93 -18.19
CA ALA A 57 7.58 -12.70 -17.17
C ALA A 57 8.41 -11.80 -16.23
N HIS A 58 8.97 -10.68 -16.73
CA HIS A 58 9.71 -9.73 -15.90
C HIS A 58 8.77 -8.94 -14.97
N VAL A 59 7.59 -8.56 -15.46
CA VAL A 59 6.57 -7.87 -14.66
C VAL A 59 6.04 -8.78 -13.56
N GLU A 60 5.76 -10.04 -13.88
CA GLU A 60 5.27 -11.06 -12.94
C GLU A 60 6.27 -11.37 -11.83
N ALA A 61 7.54 -11.57 -12.19
CA ALA A 61 8.62 -11.82 -11.23
C ALA A 61 8.77 -10.65 -10.24
N ARG A 62 8.62 -9.41 -10.73
CA ARG A 62 8.73 -8.21 -9.89
C ARG A 62 7.48 -7.96 -9.04
N MET A 63 6.30 -8.29 -9.54
CA MET A 63 5.04 -8.07 -8.82
C MET A 63 5.03 -8.75 -7.45
N ALA A 64 5.55 -9.98 -7.36
CA ALA A 64 5.62 -10.73 -6.11
C ALA A 64 6.46 -10.00 -5.04
N GLY A 65 7.67 -9.57 -5.41
CA GLY A 65 8.57 -8.84 -4.52
C GLY A 65 8.00 -7.49 -4.09
N LEU A 66 7.44 -6.73 -5.03
CA LEU A 66 6.83 -5.43 -4.73
C LEU A 66 5.62 -5.56 -3.79
N LEU A 67 4.77 -6.57 -4.02
CA LEU A 67 3.60 -6.83 -3.17
C LEU A 67 4.01 -7.22 -1.74
N ALA A 68 5.09 -7.98 -1.57
CA ALA A 68 5.63 -8.31 -0.25
C ALA A 68 6.12 -7.07 0.52
N LEU A 69 6.58 -6.05 -0.20
CA LEU A 69 7.09 -4.79 0.37
C LEU A 69 6.01 -3.70 0.50
N ASP A 70 4.81 -3.90 -0.06
CA ASP A 70 3.77 -2.88 -0.19
C ASP A 70 3.01 -2.59 1.11
N ALA A 71 3.21 -1.38 1.66
CA ALA A 71 2.63 -0.95 2.95
C ALA A 71 1.26 -0.31 2.83
N ASN A 72 0.71 -0.30 1.62
CA ASN A 72 -0.60 0.25 1.40
C ASN A 72 -1.72 -0.63 1.98
N PRO A 73 -2.78 -0.03 2.58
CA PRO A 73 -3.91 -0.77 3.12
C PRO A 73 -4.67 -1.64 2.11
N VAL A 74 -4.60 -1.34 0.80
CA VAL A 74 -5.32 -2.09 -0.24
C VAL A 74 -4.80 -3.52 -0.36
N ALA A 75 -3.49 -3.74 -0.41
CA ALA A 75 -2.93 -5.09 -0.41
C ALA A 75 -3.36 -5.89 0.84
N ALA A 76 -3.34 -5.25 2.02
CA ALA A 76 -3.75 -5.88 3.27
C ALA A 76 -5.27 -6.20 3.32
N LEU A 77 -6.11 -5.40 2.66
CA LEU A 77 -7.55 -5.67 2.52
C LEU A 77 -7.81 -7.00 1.81
N MET A 78 -6.99 -7.27 0.78
CA MET A 78 -7.09 -8.46 -0.06
C MET A 78 -6.45 -9.67 0.62
N ALA A 79 -5.23 -9.54 1.15
CA ALA A 79 -4.52 -10.65 1.80
C ALA A 79 -5.24 -11.18 3.05
N GLY A 80 -5.93 -10.31 3.79
CA GLY A 80 -6.72 -10.69 4.97
C GLY A 80 -8.09 -11.30 4.67
N SER A 81 -8.36 -11.76 3.45
CA SER A 81 -9.68 -12.29 3.05
C SER A 81 -9.98 -13.67 3.63
N GLY A 82 -8.96 -14.49 3.90
CA GLY A 82 -9.10 -15.84 4.45
C GLY A 82 -9.74 -16.87 3.52
N SER A 83 -10.30 -16.44 2.38
CA SER A 83 -10.81 -17.32 1.32
C SER A 83 -10.77 -16.64 -0.05
N GLN A 84 -10.76 -17.43 -1.12
CA GLN A 84 -10.86 -16.94 -2.50
C GLN A 84 -12.19 -16.21 -2.75
N GLN A 85 -13.29 -16.68 -2.14
CA GLN A 85 -14.60 -16.02 -2.28
C GLN A 85 -14.60 -14.63 -1.63
N ALA A 86 -14.04 -14.51 -0.43
CA ALA A 86 -13.87 -13.23 0.26
C ALA A 86 -12.99 -12.28 -0.56
N LEU A 87 -11.91 -12.80 -1.17
CA LEU A 87 -11.04 -12.01 -2.04
C LEU A 87 -11.82 -11.40 -3.21
N VAL A 88 -12.59 -12.22 -3.93
CA VAL A 88 -13.42 -11.77 -5.05
C VAL A 88 -14.40 -10.67 -4.61
N ARG A 89 -15.08 -10.86 -3.47
CA ARG A 89 -16.03 -9.89 -2.92
C ARG A 89 -15.34 -8.56 -2.58
N ARG A 90 -14.20 -8.60 -1.88
CA ARG A 90 -13.43 -7.43 -1.48
C ARG A 90 -12.83 -6.70 -2.67
N TRP A 91 -12.26 -7.44 -3.61
CA TRP A 91 -11.66 -6.89 -4.81
C TRP A 91 -12.70 -6.18 -5.68
N ASN A 92 -13.84 -6.82 -5.93
CA ASN A 92 -14.93 -6.24 -6.72
C ASN A 92 -15.53 -5.03 -6.00
N GLY A 93 -15.78 -5.13 -4.69
CA GLY A 93 -16.27 -4.02 -3.88
C GLY A 93 -15.32 -2.83 -3.88
N PHE A 94 -14.01 -3.06 -3.77
CA PHE A 94 -12.98 -2.03 -3.90
C PHE A 94 -13.02 -1.38 -5.28
N ASN A 95 -13.08 -2.17 -6.36
CA ASN A 95 -13.13 -1.66 -7.73
C ASN A 95 -14.39 -0.81 -7.98
N HIS A 96 -15.51 -1.10 -7.35
CA HIS A 96 -16.73 -0.30 -7.48
C HIS A 96 -16.67 1.04 -6.74
N GLN A 97 -15.93 1.12 -5.64
CA GLN A 97 -15.93 2.28 -4.75
C GLN A 97 -14.72 3.20 -4.96
N ALA A 98 -13.56 2.65 -5.34
CA ALA A 98 -12.33 3.40 -5.56
C ALA A 98 -12.38 4.17 -6.90
N PRO A 99 -11.75 5.35 -7.00
CA PRO A 99 -11.76 6.17 -8.21
C PRO A 99 -10.75 5.66 -9.26
N LEU A 100 -10.89 4.41 -9.71
CA LEU A 100 -9.97 3.76 -10.64
C LEU A 100 -10.30 4.09 -12.11
N GLY A 101 -9.27 4.34 -12.92
CA GLY A 101 -9.45 4.61 -14.36
C GLY A 101 -9.93 3.38 -15.16
N VAL A 102 -9.70 2.18 -14.64
CA VAL A 102 -10.22 0.93 -15.20
C VAL A 102 -10.76 0.09 -14.05
N HIS A 103 -12.02 -0.31 -14.14
CA HIS A 103 -12.57 -1.34 -13.27
C HIS A 103 -12.12 -2.69 -13.77
N THR A 104 -11.57 -3.50 -12.88
CA THR A 104 -11.21 -4.89 -13.15
C THR A 104 -11.92 -5.76 -12.14
N LEU A 105 -12.90 -6.53 -12.59
CA LEU A 105 -13.73 -7.39 -11.75
C LEU A 105 -13.30 -8.84 -11.92
N MET A 106 -13.22 -9.55 -10.80
CA MET A 106 -13.03 -10.99 -10.76
C MET A 106 -14.38 -11.68 -10.97
N THR A 107 -14.42 -12.63 -11.91
CA THR A 107 -15.60 -13.47 -12.17
C THR A 107 -15.57 -14.80 -11.41
N GLY A 108 -14.42 -15.13 -10.81
CA GLY A 108 -14.15 -16.37 -10.09
C GLY A 108 -12.80 -16.30 -9.35
N PRO A 109 -12.28 -17.43 -8.84
CA PRO A 109 -10.98 -17.49 -8.17
C PRO A 109 -9.81 -17.18 -9.12
N ALA A 110 -8.55 -17.21 -8.61
CA ALA A 110 -7.36 -17.01 -9.44
C ALA A 110 -7.39 -17.85 -10.73
N GLY A 111 -6.98 -17.23 -11.84
CA GLY A 111 -6.96 -17.86 -13.16
C GLY A 111 -8.27 -17.73 -13.93
N ALA A 112 -9.39 -17.38 -13.27
CA ALA A 112 -10.61 -17.03 -13.97
C ALA A 112 -10.43 -15.73 -14.80
N PRO A 113 -11.13 -15.59 -15.94
CA PRO A 113 -11.08 -14.37 -16.73
C PRO A 113 -11.49 -13.13 -15.93
N LEU A 114 -10.72 -12.04 -16.09
CA LEU A 114 -11.05 -10.75 -15.49
C LEU A 114 -11.94 -9.94 -16.42
N GLN A 115 -13.04 -9.39 -15.91
CA GLN A 115 -13.88 -8.45 -16.64
C GLN A 115 -13.33 -7.03 -16.46
N ARG A 116 -13.05 -6.34 -17.58
CA ARG A 116 -12.43 -5.01 -17.55
C ARG A 116 -13.32 -3.98 -18.25
N SER A 117 -13.50 -2.84 -17.62
CA SER A 117 -14.28 -1.71 -18.17
C SER A 117 -13.53 -0.40 -17.90
N ALA A 118 -13.11 0.28 -18.96
CA ALA A 118 -12.43 1.57 -18.87
C ALA A 118 -13.45 2.69 -18.55
N ARG A 119 -13.09 3.56 -17.61
CA ARG A 119 -13.87 4.77 -17.26
C ARG A 119 -13.28 6.06 -17.82
N HIS A 120 -12.08 5.98 -18.40
CA HIS A 120 -11.36 7.08 -19.02
C HIS A 120 -10.84 6.67 -20.40
N ALA A 121 -10.79 7.64 -21.34
CA ALA A 121 -10.27 7.42 -22.69
C ALA A 121 -8.80 6.94 -22.65
N GLY A 122 -8.51 5.83 -23.34
CA GLY A 122 -7.21 5.17 -23.31
C GLY A 122 -7.37 3.66 -23.53
N ALA A 123 -7.33 3.25 -24.80
CA ALA A 123 -7.62 1.90 -25.27
C ALA A 123 -6.96 0.80 -24.42
N HIS A 124 -7.71 -0.25 -24.08
CA HIS A 124 -7.19 -1.42 -23.38
C HIS A 124 -5.92 -1.92 -24.10
N SER A 125 -4.78 -1.98 -23.41
CA SER A 125 -3.57 -2.61 -23.97
C SER A 125 -3.38 -3.99 -23.37
N ALA A 126 -2.86 -4.92 -24.18
CA ALA A 126 -2.53 -6.27 -23.76
C ALA A 126 -1.56 -6.26 -22.55
N LEU A 127 -0.57 -5.35 -22.56
CA LEU A 127 0.35 -5.20 -21.43
C LEU A 127 -0.37 -4.77 -20.15
N ARG A 128 -1.24 -3.74 -20.19
CA ARG A 128 -1.96 -3.31 -18.99
C ARG A 128 -2.92 -4.39 -18.48
N GLN A 129 -3.50 -5.19 -19.38
CA GLN A 129 -4.29 -6.37 -19.00
C GLN A 129 -3.42 -7.39 -18.27
N GLY A 130 -2.25 -7.72 -18.82
CA GLY A 130 -1.29 -8.65 -18.21
C GLY A 130 -0.79 -8.16 -16.85
N VAL A 131 -0.45 -6.88 -16.71
CA VAL A 131 0.02 -6.29 -15.44
C VAL A 131 -1.06 -6.39 -14.35
N THR A 132 -2.30 -6.04 -14.65
CA THR A 132 -3.40 -6.17 -13.68
C THR A 132 -3.70 -7.64 -13.36
N ALA A 133 -3.68 -8.52 -14.35
CA ALA A 133 -3.85 -9.96 -14.14
C ALA A 133 -2.76 -10.54 -13.23
N ALA A 134 -1.49 -10.17 -13.46
CA ALA A 134 -0.37 -10.55 -12.60
C ALA A 134 -0.57 -10.07 -11.16
N CYS A 135 -1.04 -8.83 -10.95
CA CYS A 135 -1.35 -8.31 -9.62
C CYS A 135 -2.44 -9.15 -8.92
N VAL A 136 -3.57 -9.39 -9.60
CA VAL A 136 -4.68 -10.20 -9.04
C VAL A 136 -4.24 -11.64 -8.74
N GLN A 137 -3.43 -12.24 -9.62
CA GLN A 137 -2.90 -13.58 -9.42
C GLN A 137 -1.98 -13.65 -8.19
N GLN A 138 -1.10 -12.65 -7.98
CA GLN A 138 -0.24 -12.60 -6.80
C GLN A 138 -1.03 -12.38 -5.51
N LEU A 139 -2.06 -11.53 -5.54
CA LEU A 139 -2.98 -11.35 -4.41
C LEU A 139 -3.71 -12.65 -4.07
N SER A 140 -4.19 -13.37 -5.07
CA SER A 140 -4.87 -14.65 -4.86
C SER A 140 -3.94 -15.72 -4.29
N ARG A 141 -2.69 -15.83 -4.78
CA ARG A 141 -1.68 -16.70 -4.18
C ARG A 141 -1.36 -16.32 -2.73
N ALA A 142 -1.49 -15.05 -2.36
CA ALA A 142 -1.28 -14.61 -0.98
C ALA A 142 -2.41 -15.06 -0.04
N VAL A 143 -3.63 -15.23 -0.55
CA VAL A 143 -4.79 -15.73 0.22
C VAL A 143 -4.66 -17.21 0.53
N ASP A 144 -4.07 -17.99 -0.38
CA ASP A 144 -3.86 -19.42 -0.19
C ASP A 144 -2.68 -19.74 0.75
N ARG A 145 -1.90 -18.73 1.16
CA ARG A 145 -0.78 -18.93 2.09
C ARG A 145 -1.27 -19.15 3.52
N PRO A 146 -0.62 -20.05 4.29
CA PRO A 146 -0.99 -20.32 5.67
C PRO A 146 -1.05 -19.05 6.53
N ALA A 147 -2.08 -18.93 7.37
CA ALA A 147 -2.30 -17.74 8.20
C ALA A 147 -1.14 -17.41 9.16
N HIS A 148 -0.29 -18.38 9.52
CA HIS A 148 0.89 -18.13 10.36
C HIS A 148 2.01 -17.38 9.62
N GLU A 149 2.08 -17.49 8.29
CA GLU A 149 2.94 -16.66 7.43
C GLU A 149 2.33 -15.26 7.23
N ALA A 150 1.00 -15.13 7.35
CA ALA A 150 0.25 -13.88 7.24
C ALA A 150 0.15 -13.09 8.58
N ARG A 151 0.54 -13.69 9.71
CA ARG A 151 0.31 -13.17 11.08
C ARG A 151 1.31 -12.11 11.57
N HIS A 152 2.20 -11.61 10.71
CA HIS A 152 2.77 -10.28 10.91
C HIS A 152 1.84 -9.28 10.26
N ALA A 153 0.83 -8.81 10.99
CA ALA A 153 -0.01 -7.69 10.61
C ALA A 153 0.91 -6.51 10.24
N SER A 154 1.21 -6.33 8.96
CA SER A 154 2.52 -5.84 8.51
C SER A 154 2.78 -4.40 8.95
N PRO A 155 3.43 -4.18 10.10
CA PRO A 155 3.80 -2.86 10.51
C PRO A 155 4.91 -2.42 9.56
N LEU A 156 5.06 -1.11 9.38
CA LEU A 156 6.18 -0.56 8.63
C LEU A 156 7.53 -1.12 9.13
N LEU A 157 7.61 -1.38 10.43
CA LEU A 157 8.72 -2.02 11.13
C LEU A 157 9.10 -3.41 10.58
N ALA A 158 8.15 -4.28 10.25
CA ALA A 158 8.48 -5.61 9.72
C ALA A 158 9.12 -5.53 8.33
N ARG A 159 8.73 -4.54 7.51
CA ARG A 159 9.31 -4.33 6.17
C ARG A 159 10.71 -3.74 6.27
N LEU A 160 10.91 -2.82 7.22
CA LEU A 160 12.22 -2.30 7.54
C LEU A 160 13.20 -3.43 7.92
N ALA A 161 12.74 -4.36 8.77
CA ALA A 161 13.50 -5.54 9.16
C ALA A 161 13.76 -6.48 7.98
N ALA A 162 12.74 -6.82 7.20
CA ALA A 162 12.87 -7.71 6.03
C ALA A 162 13.85 -7.18 4.97
N LEU A 163 13.89 -5.86 4.79
CA LEU A 163 14.84 -5.21 3.89
C LEU A 163 16.24 -5.08 4.47
N HIS A 164 16.44 -5.34 5.76
CA HIS A 164 17.69 -5.01 6.47
C HIS A 164 18.10 -3.54 6.28
N ALA A 165 17.11 -2.66 6.13
CA ALA A 165 17.31 -1.22 5.94
C ALA A 165 17.40 -0.44 7.27
N GLY A 166 17.34 -1.17 8.41
CA GLY A 166 17.48 -0.63 9.75
C GLY A 166 18.92 -0.25 10.04
N GLY A 167 19.22 1.04 10.05
CA GLY A 167 20.54 1.55 10.43
C GLY A 167 20.48 3.02 10.84
N GLY A 168 21.49 3.44 11.62
CA GLY A 168 21.69 4.83 12.02
C GLY A 168 20.62 5.42 12.94
N GLY A 169 19.71 4.63 13.52
CA GLY A 169 18.58 5.10 14.36
C GLY A 169 17.20 5.04 13.68
N LEU A 170 17.12 4.61 12.41
CA LEU A 170 15.83 4.48 11.69
C LEU A 170 14.93 3.38 12.30
N HIS A 171 15.52 2.25 12.71
CA HIS A 171 14.78 1.16 13.34
C HIS A 171 14.13 1.65 14.64
N ASP A 172 14.94 2.16 15.56
CA ASP A 172 14.50 2.67 16.86
C ASP A 172 13.46 3.80 16.70
N CYS A 173 13.65 4.69 15.73
CA CYS A 173 12.66 5.75 15.46
C CYS A 173 11.33 5.16 14.95
N THR A 174 11.38 4.14 14.09
CA THR A 174 10.17 3.49 13.55
C THR A 174 9.46 2.68 14.64
N GLU A 175 10.21 1.96 15.47
CA GLU A 175 9.70 1.23 16.62
C GLU A 175 9.04 2.17 17.64
N HIS A 176 9.72 3.28 17.98
CA HIS A 176 9.16 4.30 18.87
C HIS A 176 7.86 4.89 18.33
N LEU A 177 7.79 5.17 17.02
CA LEU A 177 6.56 5.64 16.37
C LEU A 177 5.45 4.58 16.37
N HIS A 178 5.78 3.30 16.30
CA HIS A 178 4.78 2.23 16.42
C HIS A 178 4.18 2.17 17.83
N ALA A 179 5.01 2.37 18.86
CA ALA A 179 4.55 2.44 20.25
C ALA A 179 3.82 3.75 20.57
N GLN A 180 4.26 4.86 19.97
CA GLN A 180 3.75 6.21 20.22
C GLN A 180 3.48 6.94 18.89
N PRO A 181 2.39 6.60 18.17
CA PRO A 181 2.14 7.14 16.82
C PRO A 181 1.82 8.64 16.78
N ALA A 182 1.49 9.23 17.94
CA ALA A 182 1.32 10.68 18.10
C ALA A 182 2.66 11.43 18.21
N ALA A 183 3.78 10.74 18.50
CA ALA A 183 5.05 11.38 18.84
C ALA A 183 5.54 12.35 17.76
N THR A 184 6.12 13.44 18.23
CA THR A 184 6.80 14.46 17.45
C THR A 184 8.25 14.06 17.17
N LEU A 185 8.87 14.76 16.21
CA LEU A 185 10.29 14.57 15.90
C LEU A 185 11.15 14.80 17.15
N ALA A 186 10.81 15.80 17.97
CA ALA A 186 11.56 16.13 19.18
C ALA A 186 11.44 15.04 20.25
N GLU A 187 10.26 14.44 20.42
CA GLU A 187 10.05 13.33 21.35
C GLU A 187 10.79 12.06 20.90
N CYS A 188 10.70 11.72 19.62
CA CYS A 188 11.47 10.60 19.06
C CYS A 188 12.97 10.83 19.23
N ALA A 189 13.48 12.02 18.87
CA ALA A 189 14.90 12.33 19.00
C ALA A 189 15.38 12.24 20.45
N ARG A 190 14.57 12.74 21.41
CA ARG A 190 14.85 12.64 22.84
C ARG A 190 14.91 11.18 23.30
N ALA A 191 13.96 10.35 22.88
CA ALA A 191 13.95 8.92 23.19
C ALA A 191 15.18 8.19 22.63
N LEU A 192 15.71 8.66 21.50
CA LEU A 192 16.90 8.13 20.84
C LEU A 192 18.22 8.78 21.31
N GLY A 193 18.19 9.66 22.31
CA GLY A 193 19.39 10.32 22.84
C GLY A 193 20.07 11.28 21.87
N MET A 194 19.33 11.89 20.93
CA MET A 194 19.87 12.81 19.93
C MET A 194 19.04 14.09 19.77
N SER A 195 19.61 15.10 19.10
CA SER A 195 18.85 16.31 18.76
C SER A 195 17.85 16.05 17.63
N ALA A 196 16.74 16.80 17.61
CA ALA A 196 15.76 16.74 16.51
C ALA A 196 16.40 17.01 15.13
N ARG A 197 17.38 17.93 15.07
CA ARG A 197 18.16 18.22 13.86
C ARG A 197 18.98 17.01 13.41
N THR A 198 19.59 16.29 14.35
CA THR A 198 20.37 15.08 14.07
C THR A 198 19.48 13.99 13.50
N LEU A 199 18.34 13.72 14.14
CA LEU A 199 17.38 12.73 13.68
C LEU A 199 16.83 13.08 12.29
N GLN A 200 16.42 14.33 12.06
CA GLN A 200 15.92 14.77 10.77
C GLN A 200 16.97 14.60 9.66
N ARG A 201 18.22 15.04 9.89
CA ARG A 201 19.31 14.89 8.93
C ARG A 201 19.64 13.42 8.62
N MET A 202 19.57 12.56 9.63
CA MET A 202 19.78 11.11 9.49
C MET A 202 18.70 10.44 8.63
N LEU A 203 17.44 10.87 8.76
CA LEU A 203 16.34 10.44 7.90
C LEU A 203 16.51 10.98 6.48
N GLU A 204 16.84 12.27 6.34
CA GLU A 204 17.03 12.93 5.04
C GLU A 204 18.19 12.32 4.23
N ALA A 205 19.28 11.94 4.90
CA ALA A 205 20.40 11.23 4.28
C ALA A 205 19.98 9.88 3.64
N ARG A 206 18.82 9.33 4.04
CA ARG A 206 18.20 8.13 3.47
C ARG A 206 17.04 8.44 2.54
N GLY A 207 16.77 9.71 2.24
CA GLY A 207 15.63 10.14 1.43
C GLY A 207 14.29 10.15 2.16
N LEU A 208 14.28 10.05 3.50
CA LEU A 208 13.06 10.06 4.31
C LEU A 208 12.82 11.44 4.94
N ARG A 209 11.53 11.78 5.07
CA ARG A 209 11.08 12.86 5.94
C ARG A 209 10.37 12.26 7.15
N PHE A 210 10.64 12.78 8.36
CA PHE A 210 9.97 12.31 9.58
C PHE A 210 8.45 12.32 9.46
N THR A 211 7.88 13.38 8.88
CA THR A 211 6.43 13.51 8.69
C THR A 211 5.84 12.40 7.81
N ARG A 212 6.57 11.97 6.78
CA ARG A 212 6.16 10.86 5.90
C ARG A 212 6.25 9.52 6.60
N LEU A 213 7.36 9.27 7.30
CA LEU A 213 7.55 8.06 8.11
C LEU A 213 6.43 7.91 9.15
N ARG A 214 6.18 8.97 9.92
CA ARG A 214 5.08 9.00 10.90
C ARG A 214 3.74 8.76 10.23
N GLN A 215 3.43 9.45 9.14
CA GLN A 215 2.16 9.27 8.44
C GLN A 215 1.96 7.82 7.96
N ALA A 216 3.01 7.18 7.44
CA ALA A 216 2.97 5.77 7.04
C ALA A 216 2.66 4.86 8.23
N VAL A 217 3.34 5.04 9.38
CA VAL A 217 3.05 4.28 10.61
C VAL A 217 1.58 4.42 11.00
N ARG A 218 1.06 5.65 11.07
CA ARG A 218 -0.35 5.92 11.41
C ARG A 218 -1.34 5.21 10.48
N ILE A 219 -1.09 5.26 9.17
CA ILE A 219 -1.94 4.57 8.18
C ILE A 219 -1.88 3.05 8.39
N THR A 220 -0.70 2.48 8.63
CA THR A 220 -0.57 1.03 8.84
C THR A 220 -1.32 0.56 10.10
N LEU A 221 -1.21 1.30 11.21
CA LEU A 221 -1.92 1.02 12.46
C LEU A 221 -3.44 1.14 12.29
N ALA A 222 -3.91 2.25 11.71
CA ALA A 222 -5.34 2.44 11.44
C ALA A 222 -5.91 1.32 10.57
N GLY A 223 -5.15 0.86 9.57
CA GLY A 223 -5.60 -0.23 8.70
C GLY A 223 -5.74 -1.55 9.42
N GLN A 224 -4.87 -1.85 10.39
CA GLN A 224 -5.02 -3.04 11.23
C GLN A 224 -6.32 -2.98 12.04
N ALA A 225 -6.56 -1.87 12.74
CA ALA A 225 -7.77 -1.68 13.55
C ALA A 225 -9.06 -1.65 12.73
N LEU A 226 -9.04 -1.12 11.50
CA LEU A 226 -10.21 -1.16 10.63
C LEU A 226 -10.56 -2.57 10.17
N ARG A 227 -9.57 -3.46 9.97
CA ARG A 227 -9.82 -4.85 9.54
C ARG A 227 -10.36 -5.73 10.66
N THR A 228 -10.02 -5.44 11.92
CA THR A 228 -10.56 -6.17 13.08
C THR A 228 -11.98 -5.72 13.46
N GLY A 229 -12.47 -4.61 12.90
CA GLY A 229 -13.81 -4.09 13.16
C GLY A 229 -14.02 -3.53 14.58
N SER A 230 -12.97 -3.45 15.39
CA SER A 230 -13.04 -2.98 16.77
C SER A 230 -13.12 -1.46 16.87
N GLY A 231 -13.98 -0.95 17.75
CA GLY A 231 -14.07 0.47 18.12
C GLY A 231 -14.73 1.39 17.08
N THR A 232 -14.90 2.66 17.47
CA THR A 232 -15.45 3.70 16.58
C THR A 232 -14.38 4.18 15.59
N LEU A 233 -14.79 4.77 14.46
CA LEU A 233 -13.82 5.36 13.50
C LEU A 233 -13.00 6.48 14.13
N THR A 234 -13.60 7.25 15.06
CA THR A 234 -12.90 8.27 15.83
C THR A 234 -11.88 7.65 16.78
N GLY A 235 -12.23 6.57 17.50
CA GLY A 235 -11.29 5.84 18.33
C GLY A 235 -10.10 5.33 17.53
N VAL A 236 -10.36 4.69 16.38
CA VAL A 236 -9.30 4.24 15.46
C VAL A 236 -8.39 5.40 15.02
N ALA A 237 -8.93 6.58 14.74
CA ALA A 237 -8.13 7.74 14.38
C ALA A 237 -7.19 8.16 15.52
N LEU A 238 -7.71 8.28 16.74
CA LEU A 238 -6.96 8.71 17.92
C LEU A 238 -5.90 7.68 18.31
N ASP A 239 -6.25 6.40 18.35
CA ASP A 239 -5.34 5.30 18.67
C ASP A 239 -4.19 5.19 17.65
N ALA A 240 -4.49 5.44 16.37
CA ALA A 240 -3.49 5.52 15.32
C ALA A 240 -2.69 6.84 15.33
N GLY A 241 -2.88 7.71 16.33
CA GLY A 241 -2.10 8.94 16.53
C GLY A 241 -2.51 10.13 15.67
N PHE A 242 -3.69 10.12 15.04
CA PHE A 242 -4.24 11.31 14.39
C PHE A 242 -4.81 12.29 15.42
N PHE A 243 -4.77 13.57 15.08
CA PHE A 243 -5.33 14.62 15.93
C PHE A 243 -6.86 14.53 16.02
N ASP A 244 -7.52 14.26 14.89
CA ASP A 244 -8.96 14.10 14.81
C ASP A 244 -9.37 13.15 13.68
N ALA A 245 -10.66 12.83 13.63
CA ALA A 245 -11.25 11.95 12.63
C ALA A 245 -11.27 12.55 11.21
N ALA A 246 -11.28 13.88 11.06
CA ALA A 246 -11.34 14.54 9.76
C ALA A 246 -9.98 14.47 9.04
N HIS A 247 -8.90 14.78 9.75
CA HIS A 247 -7.54 14.62 9.29
C HIS A 247 -7.24 13.16 8.95
N PHE A 248 -7.67 12.24 9.82
CA PHE A 248 -7.58 10.80 9.54
C PHE A 248 -8.30 10.43 8.24
N ALA A 249 -9.58 10.79 8.09
CA ALA A 249 -10.37 10.42 6.92
C ALA A 249 -9.75 10.96 5.62
N HIS A 250 -9.19 12.17 5.64
CA HIS A 250 -8.48 12.74 4.49
C HIS A 250 -7.23 11.94 4.14
N ALA A 251 -6.33 11.73 5.11
CA ALA A 251 -5.08 10.99 4.90
C ALA A 251 -5.34 9.53 4.49
N TRP A 252 -6.33 8.89 5.11
CA TRP A 252 -6.77 7.54 4.78
C TRP A 252 -7.27 7.43 3.34
N LYS A 253 -8.14 8.36 2.92
CA LYS A 253 -8.67 8.38 1.55
C LYS A 253 -7.57 8.63 0.52
N GLN A 254 -6.58 9.45 0.83
CA GLN A 254 -5.40 9.61 -0.02
C GLN A 254 -4.57 8.32 -0.12
N ALA A 255 -4.40 7.61 0.98
CA ALA A 255 -3.63 6.38 1.02
C ALA A 255 -4.34 5.23 0.30
N CYS A 256 -5.62 4.97 0.57
CA CYS A 256 -6.32 3.75 0.15
C CYS A 256 -7.41 3.97 -0.93
N GLY A 257 -7.76 5.21 -1.26
CA GLY A 257 -8.79 5.53 -2.26
C GLY A 257 -10.24 5.34 -1.78
N LEU A 258 -10.46 4.82 -0.58
CA LEU A 258 -11.76 4.62 0.08
C LEU A 258 -11.87 5.47 1.35
N SER A 259 -13.09 5.72 1.83
CA SER A 259 -13.28 6.21 3.20
C SER A 259 -12.94 5.10 4.23
N PRO A 260 -12.67 5.47 5.50
CA PRO A 260 -12.48 4.48 6.57
C PRO A 260 -13.68 3.53 6.75
N SER A 261 -14.91 4.03 6.61
CA SER A 261 -16.13 3.23 6.71
C SER A 261 -16.27 2.23 5.57
N GLN A 262 -16.05 2.68 4.33
CA GLN A 262 -16.05 1.84 3.13
C GLN A 262 -15.03 0.71 3.24
N TYR A 263 -13.80 1.05 3.65
CA TYR A 263 -12.75 0.05 3.84
C TYR A 263 -13.12 -0.99 4.92
N ARG A 264 -13.63 -0.54 6.07
CA ARG A 264 -14.08 -1.44 7.15
C ARG A 264 -15.18 -2.38 6.68
N GLN A 265 -16.18 -1.85 5.96
CA GLN A 265 -17.27 -2.66 5.42
C GLN A 265 -16.75 -3.77 4.51
N LEU A 266 -15.82 -3.46 3.60
CA LEU A 266 -15.20 -4.46 2.74
C LEU A 266 -14.35 -5.46 3.54
N ALA A 267 -13.56 -4.99 4.51
CA ALA A 267 -12.69 -5.84 5.31
C ALA A 267 -13.44 -6.88 6.14
N LEU A 268 -14.72 -6.64 6.45
CA LEU A 268 -15.58 -7.56 7.20
C LEU A 268 -16.42 -8.47 6.29
N LEU A 269 -16.26 -8.39 4.96
CA LEU A 269 -16.85 -9.35 4.04
C LEU A 269 -16.07 -10.68 4.12
N HIS A 270 -16.80 -11.76 4.41
CA HIS A 270 -16.35 -13.14 4.34
C HIS A 270 -16.88 -13.82 3.06
#